data_AF-A0A5J4R4A3-F1
#
_entry.id   AF-A0A5J4R4A3-F1
#
_cell.length_a   1.000
_cell.length_b   1.000
_cell.length_c   1.000
_cell.angle_alpha   90.00
_cell.angle_beta   90.00
_cell.angle_gamma   90.00
#
_symmetry.space_group_name_H-M   'P 1'
#
loop_
_entity.id
_entity.type
_entity.pdbx_description
1 polymer ?
#
loop_
_entity_poly.entity_id
_entity_poly.type
_entity_poly.pdbx_seq_one_letter_code
_entity_poly.pdbx_strand_id
1 'polypeptide(L)'
;MKLRFKHQKFQANAVDAVVKLFDGQPRGNHKFLIDAGDDTATIFDYEGWANNVIRLTEDELLHNLKEVQKKQGLLPAQKIEKLNGKPVFTVEMETGTGKTYTYIKTMYELNAKYGWSKFIVVVPSIAIREGVYKSFQITADHFKDDYGKACRFFIYNSARLNELEQYSSDPNINVMIINTQAFNSRGEDARRIDMKLDSFRSRKPIDVIAAVNPIVIIDEPQSVIGTDKSANVTRESVKKFNPLYYINYSATHRESFNMVYRLDAIDAYQQRLVKKINVKGIVVKGTTATNGYLYLQKINTYPGKSPDASISFEYIGASGNIGKKVKNLSNGDNVYNHSGEIEAYQSLSRWLCHF
;
A
#
# COMPACT_ATOMS: atom_id res chain seq x y z
N MET A 1 11.35 -21.92 -16.19
CA MET A 1 12.10 -21.98 -14.92
C MET A 1 11.10 -21.98 -13.76
N LYS A 2 11.03 -23.04 -12.94
CA LYS A 2 10.19 -23.05 -11.73
C LYS A 2 10.97 -22.41 -10.58
N LEU A 3 10.39 -21.39 -9.94
CA LEU A 3 10.98 -20.78 -8.76
C LEU A 3 10.81 -21.72 -7.56
N ARG A 4 11.88 -21.95 -6.79
CA ARG A 4 11.82 -22.68 -5.52
C ARG A 4 11.74 -21.68 -4.38
N PHE A 5 10.64 -21.71 -3.65
CA PHE A 5 10.47 -20.88 -2.46
C PHE A 5 11.12 -21.56 -1.25
N LYS A 6 11.60 -20.75 -0.32
CA LYS A 6 12.14 -21.22 0.96
C LYS A 6 11.27 -20.69 2.08
N HIS A 7 10.96 -21.53 3.06
CA HIS A 7 10.28 -21.08 4.27
C HIS A 7 11.24 -20.30 5.15
N GLN A 8 11.00 -19.01 5.27
CA GLN A 8 11.78 -18.15 6.16
C GLN A 8 11.11 -18.05 7.53
N LYS A 9 11.89 -18.23 8.60
CA LYS A 9 11.38 -18.23 9.97
C LYS A 9 10.70 -16.90 10.34
N PHE A 10 11.26 -15.77 9.94
CA PHE A 10 10.69 -14.45 10.24
C PHE A 10 9.31 -14.24 9.56
N GLN A 11 9.12 -14.78 8.35
CA GLN A 11 7.82 -14.75 7.68
C GLN A 11 6.81 -15.63 8.44
N ALA A 12 7.22 -16.82 8.87
CA ALA A 12 6.38 -17.69 9.68
C ALA A 12 6.00 -17.04 11.04
N ASN A 13 6.93 -16.32 11.68
CA ASN A 13 6.68 -15.60 12.92
C ASN A 13 5.66 -14.46 12.74
N ALA A 14 5.77 -13.70 11.64
CA ALA A 14 4.81 -12.64 11.33
C ALA A 14 3.40 -13.21 11.11
N VAL A 15 3.31 -14.36 10.41
CA VAL A 15 2.04 -15.05 10.22
C VAL A 15 1.48 -15.59 11.54
N ASP A 16 2.30 -16.25 12.37
CA ASP A 16 1.91 -16.75 13.71
C ASP A 16 1.36 -15.64 14.59
N ALA A 17 1.98 -14.45 14.56
CA ALA A 17 1.53 -13.29 15.32
C ALA A 17 0.10 -12.86 14.94
N VAL A 18 -0.23 -12.84 13.65
CA VAL A 18 -1.59 -12.51 13.18
C VAL A 18 -2.57 -13.62 13.54
N VAL A 19 -2.20 -14.88 13.33
CA VAL A 19 -3.07 -16.03 13.58
C VAL A 19 -3.44 -16.13 15.07
N LYS A 20 -2.51 -15.83 15.97
CA LYS A 20 -2.71 -15.92 17.43
C LYS A 20 -3.60 -14.84 18.03
N LEU A 21 -3.84 -13.75 17.31
CA LEU A 21 -4.84 -12.75 17.73
C LEU A 21 -6.20 -13.39 17.99
N PHE A 22 -6.53 -14.44 17.23
CA PHE A 22 -7.83 -15.09 17.26
C PHE A 22 -7.81 -16.45 17.97
N ASP A 23 -6.82 -16.71 18.84
CA ASP A 23 -6.83 -17.91 19.67
C ASP A 23 -8.14 -17.99 20.47
N GLY A 24 -8.80 -19.16 20.44
CA GLY A 24 -10.15 -19.36 20.99
C GLY A 24 -11.29 -19.19 19.98
N GLN A 25 -11.05 -18.59 18.81
CA GLN A 25 -12.07 -18.50 17.75
C GLN A 25 -12.40 -19.91 17.20
N PRO A 26 -13.69 -20.32 17.19
CA PRO A 26 -14.07 -21.60 16.62
C PRO A 26 -13.93 -21.59 15.09
N ARG A 27 -13.44 -22.71 14.55
CA ARG A 27 -13.43 -22.97 13.12
C ARG A 27 -14.86 -23.17 12.62
N GLY A 28 -15.19 -22.55 11.49
CA GLY A 28 -16.42 -22.90 10.78
C GLY A 28 -16.61 -22.09 9.51
N ASN A 29 -17.70 -22.40 8.82
CA ASN A 29 -18.09 -21.72 7.59
C ASN A 29 -19.47 -21.09 7.78
N HIS A 30 -19.67 -19.86 7.29
CA HIS A 30 -20.99 -19.22 7.27
C HIS A 30 -21.58 -19.36 5.87
N LYS A 31 -22.72 -20.06 5.78
CA LYS A 31 -23.56 -20.06 4.59
C LYS A 31 -24.66 -19.02 4.74
N PHE A 32 -24.99 -18.34 3.66
CA PHE A 32 -26.13 -17.44 3.58
C PHE A 32 -26.86 -17.65 2.25
N LEU A 33 -28.12 -17.24 2.17
CA LEU A 33 -28.84 -17.23 0.91
C LEU A 33 -28.40 -15.99 0.12
N ILE A 34 -27.84 -16.19 -1.07
CA ILE A 34 -27.46 -15.08 -1.95
C ILE A 34 -28.73 -14.37 -2.38
N ASP A 35 -28.70 -13.04 -2.34
CA ASP A 35 -29.75 -12.20 -2.91
C ASP A 35 -29.92 -12.55 -4.40
N ALA A 36 -31.10 -13.03 -4.78
CA ALA A 36 -31.41 -13.42 -6.15
C ALA A 36 -31.64 -12.20 -7.07
N GLY A 37 -31.79 -10.99 -6.51
CA GLY A 37 -32.19 -9.81 -7.26
C GLY A 37 -33.66 -9.84 -7.63
N ASP A 38 -34.01 -9.24 -8.78
CA ASP A 38 -35.41 -9.13 -9.23
C ASP A 38 -35.99 -10.45 -9.79
N ASP A 39 -35.18 -11.52 -9.92
CA ASP A 39 -35.61 -12.79 -10.51
C ASP A 39 -36.09 -13.77 -9.42
N THR A 40 -37.40 -13.73 -9.13
CA THR A 40 -38.04 -14.55 -8.07
C THR A 40 -38.23 -16.02 -8.46
N ALA A 41 -37.84 -16.43 -9.67
CA ALA A 41 -38.15 -17.76 -10.20
C ALA A 41 -37.17 -18.87 -9.75
N THR A 42 -36.02 -18.53 -9.15
CA THR A 42 -34.96 -19.50 -8.76
C THR A 42 -34.46 -19.32 -7.32
N ILE A 43 -35.40 -19.11 -6.38
CA ILE A 43 -35.13 -18.85 -4.96
C ILE A 43 -34.40 -20.01 -4.24
N PHE A 44 -34.37 -21.22 -4.81
CA PHE A 44 -34.04 -22.43 -4.06
C PHE A 44 -32.57 -22.90 -4.08
N ASP A 45 -31.66 -22.32 -4.88
CA ASP A 45 -30.33 -22.94 -5.10
C ASP A 45 -29.08 -22.03 -5.03
N TYR A 46 -29.19 -20.75 -4.69
CA TYR A 46 -28.01 -19.87 -4.61
C TYR A 46 -27.50 -19.71 -3.16
N GLU A 47 -26.74 -20.69 -2.68
CA GLU A 47 -25.98 -20.56 -1.42
C GLU A 47 -24.70 -19.72 -1.63
N GLY A 48 -24.47 -18.78 -0.72
CA GLY A 48 -23.27 -17.95 -0.63
C GLY A 48 -22.43 -18.32 0.58
N TRP A 49 -21.15 -18.03 0.50
CA TRP A 49 -20.18 -18.29 1.57
C TRP A 49 -19.61 -16.99 2.09
N ALA A 50 -19.62 -16.85 3.41
CA ALA A 50 -19.08 -15.71 4.13
C ALA A 50 -18.11 -16.20 5.21
N ASN A 51 -17.21 -15.31 5.61
CA ASN A 51 -16.42 -15.57 6.80
C ASN A 51 -17.32 -15.55 8.04
N ASN A 52 -17.10 -16.51 8.94
CA ASN A 52 -17.70 -16.50 10.26
C ASN A 52 -17.32 -15.24 11.02
N VAL A 53 -18.29 -14.67 11.75
CA VAL A 53 -18.03 -13.54 12.64
C VAL A 53 -17.03 -13.92 13.74
N ILE A 54 -16.29 -12.92 14.21
CA ILE A 54 -15.45 -13.06 15.40
C ILE A 54 -16.38 -13.28 16.60
N ARG A 55 -16.22 -14.42 17.29
CA ARG A 55 -16.99 -14.77 18.49
C ARG A 55 -16.27 -14.41 19.78
N LEU A 56 -14.97 -14.09 19.69
CA LEU A 56 -14.21 -13.57 20.81
C LEU A 56 -14.81 -12.23 21.26
N THR A 57 -14.93 -12.07 22.57
CA THR A 57 -15.21 -10.78 23.20
C THR A 57 -14.06 -9.80 22.96
N GLU A 58 -14.34 -8.51 23.13
CA GLU A 58 -13.30 -7.48 22.99
C GLU A 58 -12.17 -7.68 24.02
N ASP A 59 -12.48 -8.17 25.22
CA ASP A 59 -11.49 -8.47 26.27
C ASP A 59 -10.62 -9.68 25.92
N GLU A 60 -11.20 -10.76 25.37
CA GLU A 60 -10.43 -11.93 24.90
C GLU A 60 -9.50 -11.56 23.74
N LEU A 61 -9.99 -10.79 22.78
CA LEU A 61 -9.18 -10.31 21.66
C LEU A 61 -8.06 -9.38 22.13
N LEU A 62 -8.33 -8.51 23.11
CA LEU A 62 -7.34 -7.63 23.70
C LEU A 62 -6.29 -8.43 24.50
N HIS A 63 -6.71 -9.47 25.21
CA HIS A 63 -5.81 -10.38 25.90
C HIS A 63 -4.86 -11.07 24.91
N ASN A 64 -5.38 -11.64 23.82
CA ASN A 64 -4.58 -12.26 22.78
C ASN A 64 -3.59 -11.27 22.14
N LEU A 65 -4.04 -10.03 21.85
CA LEU A 65 -3.18 -8.97 21.34
C LEU A 65 -2.00 -8.67 22.28
N LYS A 66 -2.27 -8.55 23.59
CA LYS A 66 -1.22 -8.30 24.60
C LYS A 66 -0.21 -9.44 24.68
N GLU A 67 -0.67 -10.70 24.62
CA GLU A 67 0.23 -11.87 24.62
C GLU A 67 1.11 -11.93 23.36
N VAL A 68 0.53 -11.64 22.19
CA VAL A 68 1.28 -11.52 20.93
C VAL A 68 2.33 -10.40 21.04
N GLN A 69 1.93 -9.22 21.53
CA GLN A 69 2.83 -8.08 21.68
C GLN A 69 3.98 -8.38 22.64
N LYS A 70 3.69 -8.97 23.79
CA LYS A 70 4.70 -9.39 24.77
C LYS A 70 5.70 -10.37 24.17
N LYS A 71 5.23 -11.35 23.40
CA LYS A 71 6.10 -12.33 22.71
C LYS A 71 7.02 -11.67 21.68
N GLN A 72 6.57 -10.59 21.04
CA GLN A 72 7.35 -9.83 20.06
C GLN A 72 8.18 -8.69 20.68
N GLY A 73 8.17 -8.51 22.00
CA GLY A 73 8.84 -7.39 22.67
C GLY A 73 8.21 -6.02 22.36
N LEU A 74 6.93 -6.00 21.99
CA LEU A 74 6.15 -4.79 21.72
C LEU A 74 5.43 -4.31 22.99
N LEU A 75 5.15 -3.00 23.04
CA LEU A 75 4.38 -2.41 24.13
C LEU A 75 2.93 -2.94 24.10
N PRO A 76 2.42 -3.53 25.19
CA PRO A 76 1.04 -4.02 25.25
C PRO A 76 0.02 -2.89 25.07
N ALA A 77 -0.95 -3.09 24.18
CA ALA A 77 -2.04 -2.16 23.93
C ALA A 77 -3.00 -2.09 25.13
N GLN A 78 -3.55 -0.92 25.41
CA GLN A 78 -4.56 -0.73 26.47
C GLN A 78 -5.99 -1.00 25.98
N LYS A 79 -6.22 -0.84 24.68
CA LYS A 79 -7.50 -1.05 23.99
C LYS A 79 -7.23 -1.49 22.56
N ILE A 80 -8.24 -2.08 21.92
CA ILE A 80 -8.15 -2.41 20.50
C ILE A 80 -8.43 -1.17 19.68
N GLU A 81 -7.45 -0.72 18.91
CA GLU A 81 -7.63 0.34 17.94
C GLU A 81 -8.48 -0.13 16.75
N LYS A 82 -9.36 0.75 16.28
CA LYS A 82 -10.37 0.43 15.26
C LYS A 82 -10.31 1.42 14.10
N LEU A 83 -10.45 0.89 12.89
CA LEU A 83 -10.68 1.67 11.66
C LEU A 83 -12.13 1.45 11.26
N ASN A 84 -12.90 2.52 11.10
CA ASN A 84 -14.32 2.45 10.71
C ASN A 84 -15.16 1.53 11.62
N GLY A 85 -14.83 1.49 12.92
CA GLY A 85 -15.49 0.63 13.91
C GLY A 85 -15.07 -0.84 13.90
N LYS A 86 -14.14 -1.26 13.03
CA LYS A 86 -13.61 -2.62 12.97
C LYS A 86 -12.17 -2.68 13.50
N PRO A 87 -11.74 -3.76 14.16
CA PRO A 87 -10.34 -3.92 14.58
C PRO A 87 -9.37 -3.76 13.42
N VAL A 88 -8.21 -3.16 13.67
CA VAL A 88 -7.12 -3.03 12.69
C VAL A 88 -5.81 -3.46 13.33
N PHE A 89 -5.08 -4.37 12.69
CA PHE A 89 -3.80 -4.87 13.18
C PHE A 89 -2.68 -4.54 12.22
N THR A 90 -1.48 -4.36 12.74
CA THR A 90 -0.34 -3.92 11.92
C THR A 90 0.82 -4.90 11.99
N VAL A 91 1.32 -5.26 10.81
CA VAL A 91 2.53 -6.06 10.59
C VAL A 91 3.56 -5.18 9.89
N GLU A 92 4.66 -4.91 10.56
CA GLU A 92 5.79 -4.16 10.00
C GLU A 92 6.85 -5.13 9.49
N MET A 93 7.17 -4.99 8.19
CA MET A 93 8.21 -5.77 7.53
C MET A 93 8.98 -4.89 6.56
N GLU A 94 10.30 -4.85 6.75
CA GLU A 94 11.21 -4.13 5.86
C GLU A 94 11.03 -4.54 4.38
N THR A 95 11.26 -3.59 3.48
CA THR A 95 11.27 -3.81 2.04
C THR A 95 12.23 -4.94 1.64
N GLY A 96 11.84 -5.73 0.64
CA GLY A 96 12.65 -6.88 0.18
C GLY A 96 12.61 -8.13 1.06
N THR A 97 11.89 -8.12 2.20
CA THR A 97 11.75 -9.31 3.08
C THR A 97 10.59 -10.25 2.71
N GLY A 98 9.86 -9.98 1.62
CA GLY A 98 8.77 -10.84 1.15
C GLY A 98 7.43 -10.61 1.87
N LYS A 99 7.06 -9.34 2.07
CA LYS A 99 5.77 -8.90 2.63
C LYS A 99 4.57 -9.55 1.94
N THR A 100 4.57 -9.56 0.60
CA THR A 100 3.51 -10.19 -0.22
C THR A 100 3.36 -11.68 0.03
N TYR A 101 4.48 -12.42 0.03
CA TYR A 101 4.45 -13.84 0.37
C TYR A 101 3.87 -14.08 1.77
N THR A 102 4.23 -13.22 2.72
CA THR A 102 3.79 -13.31 4.12
C THR A 102 2.28 -13.16 4.24
N TYR A 103 1.66 -12.13 3.65
CA TYR A 103 0.20 -12.00 3.75
C TYR A 103 -0.56 -13.06 2.96
N ILE A 104 0.00 -13.61 1.87
CA ILE A 104 -0.61 -14.76 1.17
C ILE A 104 -0.61 -15.96 2.12
N LYS A 105 0.53 -16.26 2.76
CA LYS A 105 0.62 -17.32 3.77
C LYS A 105 -0.34 -17.08 4.94
N THR A 106 -0.50 -15.84 5.39
CA THR A 106 -1.49 -15.48 6.42
C THR A 106 -2.91 -15.87 6.02
N MET A 107 -3.33 -15.67 4.77
CA MET A 107 -4.65 -16.10 4.30
C MET A 107 -4.83 -17.61 4.41
N TYR A 108 -3.82 -18.40 4.02
CA TYR A 108 -3.86 -19.86 4.13
C TYR A 108 -3.92 -20.32 5.58
N GLU A 109 -3.12 -19.74 6.49
CA GLU A 109 -3.12 -20.11 7.90
C GLU A 109 -4.43 -19.72 8.60
N LEU A 110 -4.99 -18.55 8.31
CA LEU A 110 -6.31 -18.15 8.81
C LEU A 110 -7.41 -19.09 8.30
N ASN A 111 -7.32 -19.53 7.04
CA ASN A 111 -8.23 -20.54 6.50
C ASN A 111 -8.03 -21.91 7.17
N ALA A 112 -6.79 -22.32 7.40
CA ALA A 112 -6.46 -23.61 8.02
C ALA A 112 -6.86 -23.67 9.49
N LYS A 113 -6.80 -22.55 10.22
CA LYS A 113 -7.18 -22.51 11.64
C LYS A 113 -8.65 -22.17 11.87
N TYR A 114 -9.16 -21.12 11.23
CA TYR A 114 -10.48 -20.56 11.54
C TYR A 114 -11.53 -20.77 10.45
N GLY A 115 -11.11 -21.19 9.25
CA GLY A 115 -12.02 -21.44 8.12
C GLY A 115 -12.32 -20.19 7.28
N TRP A 116 -11.79 -19.02 7.64
CA TRP A 116 -11.95 -17.80 6.86
C TRP A 116 -11.39 -17.94 5.46
N SER A 117 -12.18 -17.59 4.45
CA SER A 117 -11.88 -17.84 3.04
C SER A 117 -12.07 -16.60 2.16
N LYS A 118 -12.62 -15.50 2.68
CA LYS A 118 -12.93 -14.29 1.90
C LYS A 118 -11.98 -13.16 2.25
N PHE A 119 -11.13 -12.77 1.30
CA PHE A 119 -10.09 -11.77 1.49
C PHE A 119 -10.13 -10.69 0.40
N ILE A 120 -9.76 -9.47 0.79
CA ILE A 120 -9.56 -8.36 -0.13
C ILE A 120 -8.15 -7.80 0.10
N VAL A 121 -7.38 -7.61 -0.96
CA VAL A 121 -6.08 -6.92 -0.92
C VAL A 121 -6.23 -5.54 -1.55
N VAL A 122 -6.04 -4.50 -0.76
CA VAL A 122 -6.07 -3.10 -1.21
C VAL A 122 -4.65 -2.58 -1.37
N VAL A 123 -4.32 -2.09 -2.56
CA VAL A 123 -2.98 -1.58 -2.92
C VAL A 123 -3.03 -0.13 -3.42
N PRO A 124 -1.93 0.64 -3.35
CA PRO A 124 -1.99 2.07 -3.67
C PRO A 124 -1.95 2.39 -5.17
N SER A 125 -1.44 1.49 -6.03
CA SER A 125 -1.26 1.78 -7.45
C SER A 125 -1.50 0.56 -8.35
N ILE A 126 -1.74 0.82 -9.65
CA ILE A 126 -1.89 -0.23 -10.67
C ILE A 126 -0.62 -1.08 -10.78
N ALA A 127 0.57 -0.47 -10.75
CA ALA A 127 1.84 -1.21 -10.85
C ALA A 127 2.02 -2.19 -9.68
N ILE A 128 1.70 -1.76 -8.45
CA ILE A 128 1.74 -2.64 -7.28
C ILE A 128 0.67 -3.73 -7.41
N ARG A 129 -0.53 -3.39 -7.89
CA ARG A 129 -1.61 -4.37 -8.16
C ARG A 129 -1.17 -5.49 -9.09
N GLU A 130 -0.52 -5.17 -10.20
CA GLU A 130 0.01 -6.16 -11.14
C GLU A 130 1.13 -7.02 -10.50
N GLY A 131 2.01 -6.40 -9.71
CA GLY A 131 3.06 -7.12 -8.97
C GLY A 131 2.49 -8.10 -7.94
N VAL A 132 1.46 -7.71 -7.21
CA VAL A 132 0.74 -8.57 -6.25
C VAL A 132 0.04 -9.71 -6.98
N TYR A 133 -0.71 -9.42 -8.05
CA TYR A 133 -1.37 -10.44 -8.87
C TYR A 133 -0.36 -11.46 -9.41
N LYS A 134 0.80 -10.98 -9.90
CA LYS A 134 1.88 -11.86 -10.35
C LYS A 134 2.46 -12.71 -9.22
N SER A 135 2.56 -12.16 -8.01
CA SER A 135 3.04 -12.91 -6.84
C SER A 135 2.10 -14.06 -6.47
N PHE A 136 0.78 -13.85 -6.54
CA PHE A 136 -0.20 -14.93 -6.38
C PHE A 136 -0.01 -16.02 -7.44
N GLN A 137 0.18 -15.66 -8.71
CA GLN A 137 0.42 -16.64 -9.78
C GLN A 137 1.67 -17.49 -9.55
N ILE A 138 2.78 -16.85 -9.19
CA ILE A 138 4.06 -17.55 -9.03
C ILE A 138 4.06 -18.44 -7.78
N THR A 139 3.38 -18.03 -6.71
CA THR A 139 3.32 -18.77 -5.45
C THR A 139 2.20 -19.82 -5.40
N ALA A 140 1.33 -19.90 -6.42
CA ALA A 140 0.17 -20.79 -6.44
C ALA A 140 0.54 -22.27 -6.26
N ASP A 141 1.50 -22.79 -7.05
CA ASP A 141 1.96 -24.19 -6.93
C ASP A 141 2.60 -24.43 -5.55
N HIS A 142 3.42 -23.49 -5.09
CA HIS A 142 4.09 -23.58 -3.78
C HIS A 142 3.09 -23.73 -2.64
N PHE A 143 2.07 -22.87 -2.58
CA PHE A 143 1.06 -22.96 -1.52
C PHE A 143 0.08 -24.12 -1.72
N LYS A 144 -0.14 -24.56 -2.96
CA LYS A 144 -0.91 -25.78 -3.23
C LYS A 144 -0.19 -27.01 -2.68
N ASP A 145 1.12 -27.08 -2.81
CA ASP A 145 1.93 -28.16 -2.24
C ASP A 145 1.91 -28.10 -0.70
N ASP A 146 2.04 -26.91 -0.10
CA ASP A 146 2.02 -26.71 1.35
C ASP A 146 0.65 -27.02 2.00
N TYR A 147 -0.45 -26.59 1.38
CA TYR A 147 -1.79 -26.58 2.00
C TYR A 147 -2.80 -27.51 1.31
N GLY A 148 -2.40 -28.23 0.24
CA GLY A 148 -3.24 -29.14 -0.53
C GLY A 148 -4.30 -28.46 -1.41
N LYS A 149 -4.32 -27.13 -1.47
CA LYS A 149 -5.29 -26.34 -2.26
C LYS A 149 -4.69 -25.01 -2.68
N ALA A 150 -5.13 -24.51 -3.83
CA ALA A 150 -4.79 -23.17 -4.29
C ALA A 150 -5.94 -22.21 -3.97
N CYS A 151 -5.60 -20.98 -3.58
CA CYS A 151 -6.56 -19.88 -3.52
C CYS A 151 -6.91 -19.41 -4.92
N ARG A 152 -8.18 -19.05 -5.13
CA ARG A 152 -8.63 -18.30 -6.29
C ARG A 152 -8.40 -16.81 -6.04
N PHE A 153 -7.86 -16.10 -7.03
CA PHE A 153 -7.59 -14.67 -6.93
C PHE A 153 -7.93 -13.96 -8.24
N PHE A 154 -8.39 -12.72 -8.15
CA PHE A 154 -8.74 -11.91 -9.32
C PHE A 154 -8.57 -10.42 -9.04
N ILE A 155 -8.43 -9.64 -10.09
CA ILE A 155 -8.41 -8.18 -10.04
C ILE A 155 -9.84 -7.68 -10.20
N TYR A 156 -10.33 -6.88 -9.26
CA TYR A 156 -11.66 -6.28 -9.37
C TYR A 156 -11.78 -5.47 -10.67
N ASN A 157 -12.83 -5.75 -11.44
CA ASN A 157 -13.17 -5.04 -12.66
C ASN A 157 -14.69 -4.89 -12.74
N SER A 158 -15.19 -3.65 -12.83
CA SER A 158 -16.62 -3.34 -12.85
C SER A 158 -17.34 -3.81 -14.13
N ALA A 159 -16.61 -4.23 -15.16
CA ALA A 159 -17.14 -4.87 -16.35
C ALA A 159 -17.21 -6.41 -16.25
N ARG A 160 -16.51 -7.04 -15.29
CA ARG A 160 -16.44 -8.51 -15.13
C ARG A 160 -17.04 -8.96 -13.80
N LEU A 161 -18.35 -8.82 -13.68
CA LEU A 161 -19.08 -9.11 -12.44
C LEU A 161 -19.22 -10.61 -12.13
N ASN A 162 -19.03 -11.48 -13.12
CA ASN A 162 -18.98 -12.92 -12.93
C ASN A 162 -17.85 -13.34 -11.95
N GLU A 163 -16.72 -12.63 -11.94
CA GLU A 163 -15.63 -12.89 -11.00
C GLU A 163 -16.07 -12.63 -9.56
N LEU A 164 -17.00 -11.67 -9.36
CA LEU A 164 -17.58 -11.32 -8.08
C LEU A 164 -18.68 -12.30 -7.65
N GLU A 165 -19.49 -12.84 -8.57
CA GLU A 165 -20.43 -13.92 -8.24
C GLU A 165 -19.71 -15.19 -7.78
N GLN A 166 -18.60 -15.53 -8.42
CA GLN A 166 -17.75 -16.64 -7.99
C GLN A 166 -17.10 -16.34 -6.64
N TYR A 167 -16.69 -15.09 -6.41
CA TYR A 167 -16.12 -14.67 -5.13
C TYR A 167 -17.09 -14.87 -3.95
N SER A 168 -18.40 -14.70 -4.14
CA SER A 168 -19.39 -14.95 -3.07
C SER A 168 -19.85 -16.40 -2.98
N SER A 169 -19.93 -17.14 -4.09
CA SER A 169 -20.48 -18.52 -4.12
C SER A 169 -19.46 -19.64 -3.89
N ASP A 170 -18.15 -19.41 -4.08
CA ASP A 170 -17.13 -20.46 -3.91
C ASP A 170 -16.70 -20.64 -2.44
N PRO A 171 -16.81 -21.83 -1.80
CA PRO A 171 -16.36 -22.03 -0.41
C PRO A 171 -14.84 -21.89 -0.20
N ASN A 172 -14.03 -22.01 -1.25
CA ASN A 172 -12.57 -22.00 -1.15
C ASN A 172 -12.01 -20.61 -0.85
N ILE A 173 -10.70 -20.56 -0.60
CA ILE A 173 -9.98 -19.30 -0.37
C ILE A 173 -10.07 -18.44 -1.63
N ASN A 174 -10.66 -17.27 -1.49
CA ASN A 174 -10.99 -16.34 -2.54
C ASN A 174 -10.43 -14.95 -2.19
N VAL A 175 -9.66 -14.38 -3.11
CA VAL A 175 -8.94 -13.11 -2.91
C VAL A 175 -9.29 -12.11 -4.01
N MET A 176 -9.92 -11.01 -3.64
CA MET A 176 -10.14 -9.87 -4.53
C MET A 176 -8.99 -8.87 -4.38
N ILE A 177 -8.35 -8.47 -5.48
CA ILE A 177 -7.26 -7.46 -5.46
C ILE A 177 -7.78 -6.17 -6.10
N ILE A 178 -7.63 -5.05 -5.41
CA ILE A 178 -8.13 -3.74 -5.84
C ILE A 178 -7.16 -2.62 -5.50
N ASN A 179 -7.08 -1.59 -6.35
CA ASN A 179 -6.26 -0.41 -6.10
C ASN A 179 -7.11 0.82 -5.70
N THR A 180 -6.52 1.73 -4.93
CA THR A 180 -7.16 2.98 -4.44
C THR A 180 -7.85 3.79 -5.56
N GLN A 181 -7.23 3.89 -6.73
CA GLN A 181 -7.75 4.68 -7.86
C GLN A 181 -9.10 4.15 -8.37
N ALA A 182 -9.39 2.85 -8.20
CA ALA A 182 -10.67 2.29 -8.60
C ALA A 182 -11.85 2.93 -7.83
N PHE A 183 -11.62 3.41 -6.61
CA PHE A 183 -12.64 4.11 -5.81
C PHE A 183 -12.64 5.63 -6.00
N ASN A 184 -11.48 6.21 -6.29
CA ASN A 184 -11.34 7.66 -6.48
C ASN A 184 -11.81 8.14 -7.85
N SER A 185 -11.95 7.22 -8.81
CA SER A 185 -12.48 7.54 -10.13
C SER A 185 -13.93 7.99 -10.02
N ARG A 186 -14.25 9.10 -10.69
CA ARG A 186 -15.62 9.65 -10.77
C ARG A 186 -16.36 9.23 -12.04
N GLY A 187 -15.71 8.43 -12.88
CA GLY A 187 -16.28 7.92 -14.12
C GLY A 187 -17.46 6.99 -13.86
N GLU A 188 -18.26 6.77 -14.91
CA GLU A 188 -19.42 5.88 -14.88
C GLU A 188 -19.04 4.50 -14.36
N ASP A 189 -17.92 3.94 -14.83
CA ASP A 189 -17.41 2.63 -14.43
C ASP A 189 -17.10 2.48 -12.96
N ALA A 190 -16.71 3.56 -12.29
CA ALA A 190 -16.43 3.55 -10.85
C ALA A 190 -17.71 3.60 -10.03
N ARG A 191 -18.74 4.29 -10.52
CA ARG A 191 -20.07 4.34 -9.87
C ARG A 191 -20.81 3.01 -9.96
N ARG A 192 -20.49 2.17 -10.94
CA ARG A 192 -21.08 0.83 -11.11
C ARG A 192 -21.02 -0.02 -9.84
N ILE A 193 -20.01 0.15 -8.97
CA ILE A 193 -19.91 -0.61 -7.72
C ILE A 193 -21.05 -0.31 -6.73
N ASP A 194 -21.59 0.92 -6.76
CA ASP A 194 -22.64 1.41 -5.88
C ASP A 194 -24.04 1.42 -6.54
N MET A 195 -24.11 1.13 -7.85
CA MET A 195 -25.34 1.14 -8.65
C MET A 195 -25.96 -0.26 -8.74
N LYS A 196 -27.29 -0.29 -8.86
CA LYS A 196 -27.99 -1.52 -9.30
C LYS A 196 -27.69 -1.71 -10.78
N LEU A 197 -27.26 -2.90 -11.15
CA LEU A 197 -26.90 -3.22 -12.53
C LEU A 197 -27.82 -4.32 -13.05
N ASP A 198 -28.50 -4.07 -14.16
CA ASP A 198 -29.37 -5.07 -14.80
C ASP A 198 -28.57 -6.33 -15.18
N SER A 199 -27.35 -6.13 -15.70
CA SER A 199 -26.36 -7.19 -15.97
C SER A 199 -25.93 -7.99 -14.72
N PHE A 200 -26.35 -7.57 -13.53
CA PHE A 200 -26.05 -8.18 -12.24
C PHE A 200 -27.32 -8.48 -11.43
N ARG A 201 -28.43 -8.73 -12.14
CA ARG A 201 -29.74 -9.03 -11.55
C ARG A 201 -30.25 -7.90 -10.65
N SER A 202 -30.01 -6.65 -11.04
CA SER A 202 -30.41 -5.45 -10.27
C SER A 202 -29.78 -5.35 -8.87
N ARG A 203 -28.71 -6.10 -8.59
CA ARG A 203 -27.97 -6.02 -7.32
C ARG A 203 -26.86 -5.00 -7.41
N LYS A 204 -26.38 -4.55 -6.25
CA LYS A 204 -25.18 -3.71 -6.17
C LYS A 204 -23.96 -4.59 -5.92
N PRO A 205 -22.88 -4.45 -6.70
CA PRO A 205 -21.63 -5.17 -6.44
C PRO A 205 -21.11 -4.97 -5.01
N ILE A 206 -21.24 -3.76 -4.44
CA ILE A 206 -20.80 -3.49 -3.08
C ILE A 206 -21.53 -4.31 -2.02
N ASP A 207 -22.83 -4.57 -2.20
CA ASP A 207 -23.63 -5.34 -1.25
C ASP A 207 -23.21 -6.81 -1.26
N VAL A 208 -22.87 -7.36 -2.44
CA VAL A 208 -22.32 -8.71 -2.57
C VAL A 208 -20.94 -8.83 -1.91
N ILE A 209 -20.09 -7.82 -2.04
CA ILE A 209 -18.79 -7.78 -1.36
C ILE A 209 -18.98 -7.70 0.17
N ALA A 210 -19.91 -6.88 0.64
CA ALA A 210 -20.18 -6.70 2.06
C ALA A 210 -20.79 -7.96 2.72
N ALA A 211 -21.64 -8.69 2.00
CA ALA A 211 -22.32 -9.89 2.49
C ALA A 211 -21.36 -11.02 2.86
N VAL A 212 -20.16 -11.06 2.27
CA VAL A 212 -19.20 -12.15 2.53
C VAL A 212 -18.31 -11.94 3.77
N ASN A 213 -18.48 -10.82 4.49
CA ASN A 213 -17.67 -10.44 5.66
C ASN A 213 -16.15 -10.55 5.40
N PRO A 214 -15.59 -9.82 4.42
CA PRO A 214 -14.21 -10.00 4.02
C PRO A 214 -13.22 -9.63 5.12
N ILE A 215 -12.04 -10.25 5.10
CA ILE A 215 -10.86 -9.73 5.81
C ILE A 215 -10.10 -8.84 4.83
N VAL A 216 -9.87 -7.58 5.20
CA VAL A 216 -9.23 -6.60 4.31
C VAL A 216 -7.76 -6.45 4.69
N ILE A 217 -6.88 -6.79 3.76
CA ILE A 217 -5.44 -6.59 3.85
C ILE A 217 -5.08 -5.32 3.09
N ILE A 218 -4.32 -4.43 3.73
CA ILE A 218 -3.93 -3.15 3.16
C ILE A 218 -2.41 -3.12 3.04
N ASP A 219 -1.95 -3.08 1.79
CA ASP A 219 -0.53 -2.98 1.45
C ASP A 219 -0.15 -1.50 1.36
N GLU A 220 0.90 -1.11 2.07
CA GLU A 220 1.36 0.28 2.20
C GLU A 220 0.23 1.26 2.65
N PRO A 221 -0.35 1.05 3.85
CA PRO A 221 -1.45 1.83 4.41
C PRO A 221 -1.23 3.34 4.41
N GLN A 222 0.00 3.83 4.56
CA GLN A 222 0.35 5.25 4.50
C GLN A 222 -0.01 5.91 3.16
N SER A 223 -0.03 5.13 2.07
CA SER A 223 -0.43 5.57 0.73
C SER A 223 -1.90 5.28 0.40
N VAL A 224 -2.57 4.47 1.22
CA VAL A 224 -3.96 4.01 1.00
C VAL A 224 -4.95 4.74 1.93
N ILE A 225 -4.63 4.88 3.22
CA ILE A 225 -5.51 5.39 4.29
C ILE A 225 -4.90 6.60 5.03
N GLY A 226 -3.85 7.22 4.48
CA GLY A 226 -3.23 8.43 5.02
C GLY A 226 -4.17 9.65 5.16
N THR A 227 -3.60 10.79 5.54
CA THR A 227 -4.34 12.02 5.89
C THR A 227 -4.81 12.85 4.69
N ASP A 228 -4.38 12.48 3.48
CA ASP A 228 -4.68 13.26 2.27
C ASP A 228 -6.09 12.98 1.74
N LYS A 229 -6.65 13.91 0.97
CA LYS A 229 -8.04 13.84 0.46
C LYS A 229 -8.36 12.54 -0.28
N SER A 230 -7.42 12.01 -1.07
CA SER A 230 -7.56 10.72 -1.80
C SER A 230 -7.60 9.51 -0.87
N ALA A 231 -6.89 9.58 0.26
CA ALA A 231 -6.87 8.55 1.27
C ALA A 231 -8.13 8.56 2.13
N ASN A 232 -8.72 9.73 2.38
CA ASN A 232 -10.05 9.83 3.00
C ASN A 232 -11.14 9.14 2.16
N VAL A 233 -11.13 9.32 0.83
CA VAL A 233 -12.08 8.62 -0.06
C VAL A 233 -11.87 7.11 0.00
N THR A 234 -10.62 6.66 0.00
CA THR A 234 -10.32 5.23 0.15
C THR A 234 -10.77 4.68 1.50
N ARG A 235 -10.55 5.43 2.59
CA ARG A 235 -11.00 5.09 3.95
C ARG A 235 -12.52 4.88 4.03
N GLU A 236 -13.28 5.78 3.40
CA GLU A 236 -14.74 5.64 3.29
C GLU A 236 -15.14 4.49 2.36
N SER A 237 -14.34 4.19 1.33
CA SER A 237 -14.66 3.13 0.38
C SER A 237 -14.44 1.75 0.99
N VAL A 238 -13.35 1.54 1.72
CA VAL A 238 -13.08 0.27 2.43
C VAL A 238 -14.02 0.04 3.61
N LYS A 239 -14.72 1.08 4.10
CA LYS A 239 -15.81 0.94 5.08
C LYS A 239 -17.00 0.19 4.48
N LYS A 240 -17.32 0.47 3.22
CA LYS A 240 -18.47 -0.13 2.52
C LYS A 240 -18.33 -1.65 2.34
N PHE A 241 -17.11 -2.19 2.40
CA PHE A 241 -16.86 -3.63 2.37
C PHE A 241 -17.32 -4.36 3.63
N ASN A 242 -17.72 -3.66 4.69
CA ASN A 242 -18.11 -4.24 5.97
C ASN A 242 -17.17 -5.37 6.44
N PRO A 243 -15.85 -5.12 6.55
CA PRO A 243 -14.92 -6.18 6.87
C PRO A 243 -15.10 -6.73 8.28
N LEU A 244 -14.59 -7.94 8.54
CA LEU A 244 -14.44 -8.44 9.91
C LEU A 244 -13.41 -7.60 10.68
N TYR A 245 -12.25 -7.39 10.05
CA TYR A 245 -11.14 -6.60 10.55
C TYR A 245 -10.18 -6.25 9.41
N TYR A 246 -9.24 -5.36 9.70
CA TYR A 246 -8.18 -4.93 8.79
C TYR A 246 -6.82 -5.48 9.21
N ILE A 247 -5.95 -5.79 8.25
CA ILE A 247 -4.54 -6.08 8.49
C ILE A 247 -3.67 -5.19 7.60
N ASN A 248 -2.88 -4.33 8.22
CA ASN A 248 -1.95 -3.43 7.56
C ASN A 248 -0.58 -4.10 7.42
N TYR A 249 -0.02 -4.09 6.22
CA TYR A 249 1.35 -4.50 5.96
C TYR A 249 2.13 -3.30 5.39
N SER A 250 3.19 -2.87 6.07
CA SER A 250 4.09 -1.81 5.57
C SER A 250 5.53 -2.04 6.03
N ALA A 251 6.47 -1.38 5.38
CA ALA A 251 7.81 -1.16 5.95
C ALA A 251 7.87 0.12 6.81
N THR A 252 6.98 1.08 6.58
CA THR A 252 7.03 2.41 7.23
C THR A 252 5.65 2.85 7.65
N HIS A 253 5.29 2.61 8.92
CA HIS A 253 3.99 3.01 9.44
C HIS A 253 4.03 4.45 9.95
N ARG A 254 3.18 5.32 9.39
CA ARG A 254 2.92 6.66 9.97
C ARG A 254 2.05 6.57 11.21
N GLU A 255 1.05 5.68 11.18
CA GLU A 255 0.17 5.33 12.29
C GLU A 255 0.21 3.82 12.46
N SER A 256 0.59 3.35 13.65
CA SER A 256 0.76 1.93 13.95
C SER A 256 -0.38 1.44 14.82
N PHE A 257 -1.46 0.97 14.19
CA PHE A 257 -2.60 0.43 14.94
C PHE A 257 -2.35 -1.00 15.40
N ASN A 258 -2.51 -1.28 16.70
CA ASN A 258 -2.37 -2.61 17.30
C ASN A 258 -1.22 -3.41 16.64
N MET A 259 0.01 -2.89 16.74
CA MET A 259 1.19 -3.55 16.15
C MET A 259 1.34 -4.96 16.72
N VAL A 260 1.41 -5.96 15.85
CA VAL A 260 1.50 -7.39 16.25
C VAL A 260 2.81 -8.03 15.85
N TYR A 261 3.55 -7.44 14.92
CA TYR A 261 4.87 -7.92 14.51
C TYR A 261 5.69 -6.77 13.93
N ARG A 262 6.99 -6.74 14.26
CA ARG A 262 7.94 -5.78 13.70
C ARG A 262 9.23 -6.47 13.25
N LEU A 263 9.62 -6.20 12.02
CA LEU A 263 10.94 -6.46 11.47
C LEU A 263 11.40 -5.20 10.74
N ASP A 264 12.12 -4.34 11.47
CA ASP A 264 12.58 -3.06 10.96
C ASP A 264 13.89 -3.20 10.13
N ALA A 265 14.36 -2.09 9.58
CA ALA A 265 15.59 -2.05 8.77
C ALA A 265 16.82 -2.55 9.54
N ILE A 266 16.91 -2.24 10.83
CA ILE A 266 18.05 -2.59 11.67
C ILE A 266 18.03 -4.09 11.94
N ASP A 267 16.89 -4.64 12.32
CA ASP A 267 16.67 -6.07 12.53
C ASP A 267 16.93 -6.86 11.26
N ALA A 268 16.37 -6.42 10.12
CA ALA A 268 16.56 -7.06 8.83
C ALA A 268 18.04 -7.07 8.40
N TYR A 269 18.77 -5.98 8.68
CA TYR A 269 20.21 -5.89 8.43
C TYR A 269 21.02 -6.81 9.36
N GLN A 270 20.73 -6.80 10.67
CA GLN A 270 21.40 -7.65 11.66
C GLN A 270 21.19 -9.13 11.36
N GLN A 271 20.00 -9.52 10.92
CA GLN A 271 19.65 -10.87 10.50
C GLN A 271 20.16 -11.23 9.09
N ARG A 272 20.88 -10.32 8.42
CA ARG A 272 21.43 -10.47 7.05
C ARG A 272 20.36 -10.83 6.01
N LEU A 273 19.14 -10.33 6.19
CA LEU A 273 18.02 -10.54 5.28
C LEU A 273 18.07 -9.59 4.09
N VAL A 274 18.71 -8.44 4.26
CA VAL A 274 18.85 -7.40 3.23
C VAL A 274 20.32 -7.03 3.02
N LYS A 275 20.64 -6.49 1.83
CA LYS A 275 22.01 -6.06 1.49
C LYS A 275 22.32 -4.72 2.15
N LYS A 276 23.59 -4.53 2.53
CA LYS A 276 24.10 -3.22 2.96
C LYS A 276 24.06 -2.24 1.78
N ILE A 277 23.45 -1.09 1.97
CA ILE A 277 23.54 0.03 1.03
C ILE A 277 24.76 0.86 1.43
N ASN A 278 25.70 1.07 0.49
CA ASN A 278 26.81 2.00 0.69
C ASN A 278 26.52 3.28 -0.10
N VAL A 279 26.18 4.36 0.60
CA VAL A 279 25.89 5.65 -0.02
C VAL A 279 27.21 6.40 -0.19
N LYS A 280 27.70 6.48 -1.44
CA LYS A 280 28.81 7.37 -1.78
C LYS A 280 28.26 8.78 -2.00
N GLY A 281 28.23 9.58 -0.93
CA GLY A 281 27.94 11.01 -1.05
C GLY A 281 29.10 11.71 -1.74
N ILE A 282 28.86 12.23 -2.95
CA ILE A 282 29.81 13.12 -3.62
C ILE A 282 29.58 14.51 -3.04
N VAL A 283 30.42 14.89 -2.09
CA VAL A 283 30.48 16.29 -1.62
C VAL A 283 31.60 16.95 -2.38
N VAL A 284 31.27 17.88 -3.28
CA VAL A 284 32.25 18.74 -3.93
C VAL A 284 32.81 19.66 -2.85
N LYS A 285 33.99 19.32 -2.30
CA LYS A 285 34.75 20.17 -1.37
C LYS A 285 35.69 21.05 -2.19
N GLY A 286 35.48 22.36 -2.12
CA GLY A 286 36.28 23.34 -2.85
C GLY A 286 35.85 23.41 -4.31
N THR A 287 35.24 24.53 -4.69
CA THR A 287 34.99 24.84 -6.10
C THR A 287 36.17 25.69 -6.55
N THR A 288 36.91 25.22 -7.54
CA THR A 288 38.08 25.92 -8.11
C THR A 288 37.66 27.00 -9.11
N ALA A 289 36.36 27.33 -9.22
CA ALA A 289 35.75 28.16 -10.25
C ALA A 289 36.05 27.70 -11.71
N THR A 290 36.65 26.51 -11.90
CA THR A 290 37.00 25.96 -13.21
C THR A 290 35.82 25.23 -13.87
N ASN A 291 34.91 24.68 -13.08
CA ASN A 291 33.65 24.09 -13.57
C ASN A 291 32.51 25.00 -13.12
N GLY A 292 31.92 25.76 -14.06
CA GLY A 292 30.90 26.77 -13.74
C GLY A 292 29.71 26.15 -13.01
N TYR A 293 29.30 26.75 -11.89
CA TYR A 293 28.13 26.33 -11.10
C TYR A 293 26.94 27.25 -11.37
N LEU A 294 25.83 26.71 -11.90
CA LEU A 294 24.57 27.43 -12.10
C LEU A 294 23.42 26.62 -11.54
N TYR A 295 22.62 27.23 -10.66
CA TYR A 295 21.43 26.62 -10.09
C TYR A 295 20.25 27.58 -10.15
N LEU A 296 19.26 27.27 -10.99
CA LEU A 296 17.99 28.00 -11.07
C LEU A 296 17.12 27.64 -9.86
N GLN A 297 16.91 28.58 -8.94
CA GLN A 297 16.09 28.35 -7.74
C GLN A 297 14.60 28.45 -8.04
N LYS A 298 14.21 29.48 -8.81
CA LYS A 298 12.82 29.73 -9.19
C LYS A 298 12.74 30.72 -10.36
N ILE A 299 11.63 30.67 -11.08
CA ILE A 299 11.21 31.66 -12.06
C ILE A 299 10.18 32.56 -11.39
N ASN A 300 10.42 33.88 -11.38
CA ASN A 300 9.51 34.87 -10.83
C ASN A 300 8.69 35.50 -11.96
N THR A 301 7.37 35.34 -11.90
CA THR A 301 6.42 35.88 -12.90
C THR A 301 5.61 37.01 -12.30
N TYR A 302 5.37 38.07 -13.07
CA TYR A 302 4.64 39.27 -12.62
C TYR A 302 3.57 39.67 -13.64
N PRO A 303 2.41 40.21 -13.21
CA PRO A 303 1.45 40.83 -14.13
C PRO A 303 2.05 42.07 -14.80
N GLY A 304 2.05 42.14 -16.14
CA GLY A 304 2.47 43.33 -16.90
C GLY A 304 3.98 43.61 -16.94
N LYS A 305 4.82 42.69 -16.43
CA LYS A 305 6.29 42.79 -16.47
C LYS A 305 6.89 41.45 -16.89
N SER A 306 7.97 41.50 -17.67
CA SER A 306 8.72 40.30 -18.07
C SER A 306 9.22 39.50 -16.85
N PRO A 307 9.21 38.16 -16.92
CA PRO A 307 9.69 37.31 -15.83
C PRO A 307 11.19 37.47 -15.60
N ASP A 308 11.64 37.17 -14.38
CA ASP A 308 13.05 37.07 -14.01
C ASP A 308 13.34 35.72 -13.32
N ALA A 309 14.62 35.34 -13.26
CA ALA A 309 15.06 34.06 -12.70
C ALA A 309 15.97 34.28 -11.50
N SER A 310 15.63 33.70 -10.34
CA SER A 310 16.51 33.68 -9.17
C SER A 310 17.55 32.56 -9.36
N ILE A 311 18.79 32.94 -9.63
CA ILE A 311 19.87 32.01 -9.97
C ILE A 311 20.97 32.10 -8.92
N SER A 312 21.42 30.93 -8.44
CA SER A 312 22.59 30.79 -7.58
C SER A 312 23.81 30.41 -8.42
N PHE A 313 24.89 31.17 -8.28
CA PHE A 313 26.15 30.98 -8.99
C PHE A 313 27.34 31.38 -8.11
N GLU A 314 28.54 30.97 -8.55
CA GLU A 314 29.80 31.31 -7.88
C GLU A 314 30.28 32.70 -8.30
N TYR A 315 30.96 33.40 -7.40
CA TYR A 315 31.55 34.70 -7.69
C TYR A 315 32.92 34.86 -7.01
N ILE A 316 33.79 35.64 -7.64
CA ILE A 316 35.07 36.08 -7.08
C ILE A 316 34.81 37.40 -6.32
N GLY A 317 35.05 37.40 -5.01
CA GLY A 317 35.00 38.59 -4.17
C GLY A 317 36.23 39.48 -4.36
N ALA A 318 36.18 40.72 -3.85
CA ALA A 318 37.29 41.69 -3.96
C ALA A 318 38.62 41.18 -3.36
N SER A 319 38.56 40.27 -2.39
CA SER A 319 39.70 39.59 -1.77
C SER A 319 40.18 38.33 -2.52
N GLY A 320 39.65 38.06 -3.72
CA GLY A 320 40.00 36.87 -4.52
C GLY A 320 39.39 35.56 -4.04
N ASN A 321 38.51 35.58 -3.03
CA ASN A 321 37.82 34.40 -2.53
C ASN A 321 36.62 34.03 -3.40
N ILE A 322 36.41 32.73 -3.61
CA ILE A 322 35.25 32.20 -4.32
C ILE A 322 34.11 32.01 -3.32
N GLY A 323 32.99 32.70 -3.53
CA GLY A 323 31.76 32.57 -2.77
C GLY A 323 30.58 32.15 -3.66
N LYS A 324 29.45 31.79 -3.05
CA LYS A 324 28.18 31.58 -3.76
C LYS A 324 27.20 32.69 -3.41
N LYS A 325 26.51 33.23 -4.41
CA LYS A 325 25.43 34.21 -4.20
C LYS A 325 24.21 33.86 -5.03
N VAL A 326 23.07 34.41 -4.64
CA VAL A 326 21.82 34.35 -5.40
C VAL A 326 21.56 35.72 -5.99
N LYS A 327 21.20 35.79 -7.27
CA LYS A 327 20.77 37.03 -7.93
C LYS A 327 19.59 36.76 -8.84
N ASN A 328 18.68 37.73 -8.91
CA ASN A 328 17.61 37.74 -9.90
C ASN A 328 18.18 38.28 -11.21
N LEU A 329 18.11 37.47 -12.27
CA LEU A 329 18.60 37.81 -13.60
C LEU A 329 17.41 37.89 -14.56
N SER A 330 17.34 38.98 -15.30
CA SER A 330 16.33 39.22 -16.33
C SER A 330 16.89 38.86 -17.70
N ASN A 331 16.02 38.80 -18.72
CA ASN A 331 16.46 38.59 -20.09
C ASN A 331 17.49 39.67 -20.49
N GLY A 332 18.66 39.23 -20.98
CA GLY A 332 19.80 40.08 -21.33
C GLY A 332 20.90 40.18 -20.25
N ASP A 333 20.66 39.72 -19.02
CA ASP A 333 21.69 39.70 -17.98
C ASP A 333 22.72 38.59 -18.20
N ASN A 334 23.99 38.90 -17.92
CA ASN A 334 25.10 37.97 -18.08
C ASN A 334 25.72 37.56 -16.74
N VAL A 335 25.65 36.26 -16.44
CA VAL A 335 26.22 35.66 -15.21
C VAL A 335 27.73 35.92 -15.12
N TYR A 336 28.44 35.93 -16.25
CA TYR A 336 29.88 36.21 -16.32
C TYR A 336 30.21 37.55 -15.64
N ASN A 337 29.51 38.62 -16.02
CA ASN A 337 29.70 39.95 -15.45
C ASN A 337 29.36 39.98 -13.96
N HIS A 338 28.34 39.24 -13.54
CA HIS A 338 27.93 39.21 -12.15
C HIS A 338 28.80 38.31 -11.27
N SER A 339 29.56 37.39 -11.86
CA SER A 339 30.46 36.47 -11.15
C SER A 339 31.83 37.08 -10.80
N GLY A 340 32.14 38.29 -11.27
CA GLY A 340 33.52 38.78 -11.24
C GLY A 340 34.38 38.11 -12.29
N GLU A 341 33.79 37.82 -13.47
CA GLU A 341 34.47 37.34 -14.67
C GLU A 341 35.10 35.94 -14.54
N ILE A 342 34.41 35.02 -13.86
CA ILE A 342 34.81 33.60 -13.84
C ILE A 342 34.73 33.03 -15.26
N GLU A 343 35.86 32.58 -15.80
CA GLU A 343 36.02 32.08 -17.18
C GLU A 343 35.02 30.97 -17.54
N ALA A 344 34.68 30.11 -16.59
CA ALA A 344 33.71 29.04 -16.79
C ALA A 344 32.30 29.53 -17.15
N TYR A 345 31.97 30.81 -16.91
CA TYR A 345 30.69 31.42 -17.32
C TYR A 345 30.76 32.18 -18.66
N GLN A 346 31.94 32.30 -19.27
CA GLN A 346 32.13 33.05 -20.51
C GLN A 346 31.33 32.45 -21.69
N SER A 347 31.28 31.12 -21.77
CA SER A 347 30.49 30.38 -22.79
C SER A 347 28.98 30.37 -22.50
N LEU A 348 28.58 30.65 -21.26
CA LEU A 348 27.19 30.70 -20.80
C LEU A 348 26.54 32.07 -20.99
N SER A 349 27.32 33.06 -21.45
CA SER A 349 26.87 34.43 -21.78
C SER A 349 25.71 34.50 -22.78
N ARG A 350 25.44 33.43 -23.55
CA ARG A 350 24.34 33.35 -24.52
C ARG A 350 23.12 32.54 -24.06
N TRP A 351 23.19 31.83 -22.93
CA TRP A 351 22.18 30.83 -22.57
C TRP A 351 20.92 31.41 -21.90
N LEU A 352 20.97 32.62 -21.33
CA LEU A 352 19.83 33.23 -20.63
C LEU A 352 18.82 33.92 -21.56
N CYS A 353 19.05 33.93 -22.88
CA CYS A 353 18.31 34.78 -23.80
C CYS A 353 17.00 34.18 -24.38
N HIS A 354 16.62 32.95 -24.06
CA HIS A 354 15.37 32.33 -24.56
C HIS A 354 14.61 31.60 -23.43
N PHE A 355 14.04 32.36 -22.49
CA PHE A 355 13.00 31.88 -21.58
C PHE A 355 11.70 32.65 -21.80
#